data_AF-A0A2U1VWN9-F1
#
_entry.id   AF-A0A2U1VWN9-F1
#
_cell.length_a   1.000
_cell.length_b   1.000
_cell.length_c   1.000
_cell.angle_alpha   90.00
_cell.angle_beta   90.00
_cell.angle_gamma   90.00
#
_symmetry.space_group_name_H-M   'P 1'
#
loop_
_entity.id
_entity.type
_entity.pdbx_description
1 polymer ?
#
loop_
_entity_poly.entity_id
_entity_poly.type
_entity_poly.pdbx_seq_one_letter_code
_entity_poly.pdbx_strand_id
1 'polypeptide(L)'
;MDIGALLRSDPLSAYQAKGAHGEPVFRSATPLRRAVQARLGPELAGFLAIPKINERGDAIDWYAASGGDVIPPASQTEEERAQAHAEAKAMQARLREAAAGFAAAAGATRDETLFAALLAAAAEFPDGDHVYLVNGRPVITFWGFTHIGQDTTSWAARAPVATPPPEPPPAAPMPSVPAPVRRGVLSWPFLAGFLPFVVLPLLLIPLLFGLHSCSPGLVEPYVAGIDPRLPGLFGWSAPERPSPPAAPARIDPPKAEVAAPPKAEIPVVPAVEPGKPVPVTPEVGRAGTVPPVPPSKPPTPATLPPEPVPMVIPEQARKEGRVDFLEGRWRSRTGLTETDTGRPVAVDYAFDRQGQGTLTIRRDDGSECRGRAQATMRGGQLHIDGLDDPRCPDGTRFNRSQVECRVGEGGRAVCHGRHANNKTFNVEMQR
;
A
#
# COMPACT_ATOMS: atom_id res chain seq x y z
N MET A 1 21.89 11.02 -5.54
CA MET A 1 20.86 10.29 -6.29
C MET A 1 19.62 10.36 -5.45
N ASP A 2 18.70 11.24 -5.83
CA ASP A 2 17.42 11.33 -5.15
C ASP A 2 16.66 10.04 -5.45
N ILE A 3 16.26 9.35 -4.38
CA ILE A 3 15.50 8.12 -4.48
C ILE A 3 14.09 8.51 -4.93
N GLY A 4 13.58 7.81 -5.94
CA GLY A 4 12.25 8.07 -6.49
C GLY A 4 11.14 7.63 -5.55
N ALA A 5 9.89 7.68 -6.05
CA ALA A 5 8.72 7.32 -5.26
C ALA A 5 8.80 5.88 -4.73
N LEU A 6 8.15 5.65 -3.57
CA LEU A 6 7.91 4.32 -3.04
C LEU A 6 6.97 3.58 -3.98
N LEU A 7 7.43 2.44 -4.50
CA LEU A 7 6.66 1.57 -5.39
C LEU A 7 5.87 0.54 -4.59
N ARG A 8 6.51 -0.14 -3.64
CA ARG A 8 5.91 -1.25 -2.89
C ARG A 8 6.57 -1.43 -1.52
N SER A 9 5.80 -1.83 -0.52
CA SER A 9 6.30 -2.24 0.79
C SER A 9 5.51 -3.47 1.24
N ASP A 10 6.21 -4.56 1.55
CA ASP A 10 5.59 -5.78 2.11
C ASP A 10 6.52 -6.42 3.17
N PRO A 11 5.98 -7.23 4.10
CA PRO A 11 6.77 -7.99 5.06
C PRO A 11 7.75 -8.94 4.38
N LEU A 12 8.96 -9.08 4.93
CA LEU A 12 9.96 -10.04 4.45
C LEU A 12 9.46 -11.49 4.56
N SER A 13 8.60 -11.78 5.55
CA SER A 13 8.01 -13.09 5.79
C SER A 13 6.96 -13.51 4.75
N ALA A 14 6.53 -12.61 3.87
CA ALA A 14 5.57 -12.93 2.81
C ALA A 14 6.22 -13.65 1.61
N TYR A 15 7.55 -13.63 1.51
CA TYR A 15 8.29 -14.13 0.35
C TYR A 15 9.48 -15.01 0.77
N GLN A 16 9.94 -15.84 -0.15
CA GLN A 16 11.20 -16.57 -0.02
C GLN A 16 12.31 -15.82 -0.78
N ALA A 17 13.34 -15.39 -0.05
CA ALA A 17 14.50 -14.72 -0.63
C ALA A 17 15.40 -15.70 -1.40
N LYS A 18 15.89 -15.24 -2.56
CA LYS A 18 16.94 -15.86 -3.37
C LYS A 18 18.24 -15.10 -3.16
N GLY A 19 19.36 -15.78 -3.35
CA GLY A 19 20.66 -15.24 -3.00
C GLY A 19 21.82 -16.12 -3.46
N ALA A 20 23.03 -15.63 -3.20
CA ALA A 20 24.26 -16.38 -3.43
C ALA A 20 24.94 -16.65 -2.09
N HIS A 21 25.47 -17.85 -1.89
CA HIS A 21 26.17 -18.26 -0.66
C HIS A 21 25.37 -18.07 0.65
N GLY A 22 24.04 -18.21 0.60
CA GLY A 22 23.17 -18.08 1.77
C GLY A 22 22.81 -16.64 2.16
N GLU A 23 23.31 -15.63 1.45
CA GLU A 23 22.93 -14.23 1.65
C GLU A 23 21.89 -13.79 0.60
N PRO A 24 20.75 -13.21 1.04
CA PRO A 24 19.76 -12.64 0.13
C PRO A 24 20.34 -11.55 -0.77
N VAL A 25 20.04 -11.61 -2.08
CA VAL A 25 20.60 -10.68 -3.07
C VAL A 25 20.22 -9.21 -2.79
N PHE A 26 19.07 -8.95 -2.17
CA PHE A 26 18.62 -7.60 -1.83
C PHE A 26 19.57 -6.89 -0.86
N ARG A 27 20.34 -7.62 -0.03
CA ARG A 27 21.34 -7.02 0.87
C ARG A 27 22.52 -6.43 0.11
N SER A 28 22.82 -6.95 -1.07
CA SER A 28 23.85 -6.45 -1.98
C SER A 28 23.30 -5.51 -3.05
N ALA A 29 22.09 -4.95 -2.87
CA ALA A 29 21.41 -4.19 -3.91
C ALA A 29 22.16 -2.95 -4.41
N THR A 30 22.70 -2.14 -3.50
CA THR A 30 23.43 -0.92 -3.87
C THR A 30 24.67 -1.23 -4.74
N PRO A 31 25.60 -2.12 -4.31
CA PRO A 31 26.74 -2.46 -5.15
C PRO A 31 26.33 -3.20 -6.44
N LEU A 32 25.33 -4.09 -6.38
CA LEU A 32 24.84 -4.81 -7.55
C LEU A 32 24.28 -3.86 -8.62
N ARG A 33 23.39 -2.94 -8.24
CA ARG A 33 22.79 -1.98 -9.18
C ARG A 33 23.82 -1.04 -9.80
N ARG A 34 24.85 -0.62 -9.04
CA ARG A 34 25.98 0.16 -9.58
C ARG A 34 26.78 -0.65 -10.61
N ALA A 35 27.05 -1.93 -10.32
CA ALA A 35 27.75 -2.81 -11.25
C ALA A 35 26.91 -3.08 -12.50
N VAL A 36 25.59 -3.29 -12.38
CA VAL A 36 24.66 -3.38 -13.51
C VAL A 36 24.69 -2.09 -14.33
N GLN A 37 24.64 -0.92 -13.71
CA GLN A 37 24.72 0.36 -14.43
C GLN A 37 26.03 0.50 -15.21
N ALA A 38 27.16 0.16 -14.60
CA ALA A 38 28.48 0.29 -15.20
C ALA A 38 28.72 -0.73 -16.33
N ARG A 39 28.23 -1.96 -16.19
CA ARG A 39 28.54 -3.08 -17.11
C ARG A 39 27.44 -3.35 -18.14
N LEU A 40 26.18 -3.15 -17.77
CA LEU A 40 25.00 -3.52 -18.56
C LEU A 40 24.13 -2.31 -18.95
N GLY A 41 24.50 -1.12 -18.46
CA GLY A 41 23.89 0.14 -18.84
C GLY A 41 22.76 0.61 -17.92
N PRO A 42 22.36 1.90 -18.04
CA PRO A 42 21.41 2.54 -17.15
C PRO A 42 19.98 2.00 -17.28
N GLU A 43 19.61 1.44 -18.45
CA GLU A 43 18.31 0.80 -18.67
C GLU A 43 18.09 -0.37 -17.70
N LEU A 44 19.00 -1.35 -17.70
CA LEU A 44 18.89 -2.53 -16.83
C LEU A 44 19.08 -2.18 -15.34
N ALA A 45 19.85 -1.13 -15.04
CA ALA A 45 19.95 -0.62 -13.67
C ALA A 45 18.67 0.08 -13.19
N GLY A 46 17.97 0.75 -14.11
CA GLY A 46 16.66 1.38 -13.87
C GLY A 46 15.53 0.38 -13.73
N PHE A 47 15.62 -0.76 -14.42
CA PHE A 47 14.69 -1.89 -14.29
C PHE A 47 14.62 -2.44 -12.85
N LEU A 48 15.72 -2.36 -12.09
CA LEU A 48 15.80 -2.83 -10.71
C LEU A 48 15.46 -1.71 -9.72
N ALA A 49 14.34 -1.84 -9.02
CA ALA A 49 13.97 -0.95 -7.90
C ALA A 49 15.02 -1.00 -6.77
N ILE A 50 15.00 0.01 -5.89
CA ILE A 50 15.91 0.16 -4.76
C ILE A 50 15.25 -0.42 -3.50
N PRO A 51 15.72 -1.56 -2.97
CA PRO A 51 15.24 -2.07 -1.70
C PRO A 51 15.83 -1.30 -0.52
N LYS A 52 15.01 -1.08 0.50
CA LYS A 52 15.41 -0.63 1.83
C LYS A 52 14.66 -1.42 2.89
N ILE A 53 15.37 -1.95 3.86
CA ILE A 53 14.75 -2.51 5.06
C ILE A 53 14.15 -1.35 5.86
N ASN A 54 12.91 -1.52 6.32
CA ASN A 54 12.26 -0.52 7.16
C ASN A 54 12.92 -0.45 8.55
N GLU A 55 12.57 0.57 9.34
CA GLU A 55 13.18 0.77 10.67
C GLU A 55 12.99 -0.41 11.64
N ARG A 56 11.89 -1.16 11.48
CA ARG A 56 11.58 -2.33 12.32
C ARG A 56 12.31 -3.60 11.90
N GLY A 57 12.91 -3.63 10.72
CA GLY A 57 13.58 -4.81 10.19
C GLY A 57 12.64 -5.92 9.67
N ASP A 58 11.33 -5.70 9.66
CA ASP A 58 10.32 -6.73 9.36
C ASP A 58 9.76 -6.64 7.94
N ALA A 59 9.95 -5.50 7.26
CA ALA A 59 9.48 -5.27 5.91
C ALA A 59 10.58 -4.64 5.04
N ILE A 60 10.36 -4.70 3.73
CA ILE A 60 11.24 -4.13 2.72
C ILE A 60 10.46 -3.18 1.81
N ASP A 61 10.94 -1.95 1.73
CA ASP A 61 10.42 -0.88 0.91
C ASP A 61 11.20 -0.81 -0.41
N TRP A 62 10.49 -0.76 -1.52
CA TRP A 62 11.05 -0.72 -2.87
C TRP A 62 10.78 0.62 -3.52
N TYR A 63 11.83 1.35 -3.88
CA TYR A 63 11.73 2.69 -4.45
C TYR A 63 12.16 2.71 -5.92
N ALA A 64 11.61 3.64 -6.69
CA ALA A 64 12.09 3.92 -8.04
C ALA A 64 13.53 4.45 -8.01
N ALA A 65 14.31 4.10 -9.05
CA ALA A 65 15.68 4.57 -9.22
C ALA A 65 15.78 6.05 -9.63
N SER A 66 14.71 6.58 -10.21
CA SER A 66 14.59 7.94 -10.71
C SER A 66 13.24 8.52 -10.29
N GLY A 67 13.16 9.84 -10.20
CA GLY A 67 11.89 10.55 -10.11
C GLY A 67 11.06 10.42 -11.39
N GLY A 68 9.79 10.76 -11.31
CA GLY A 68 8.87 10.74 -12.44
C GLY A 68 7.50 10.17 -12.10
N ASP A 69 6.66 10.02 -13.12
CA ASP A 69 5.33 9.44 -12.98
C ASP A 69 5.44 7.93 -12.74
N VAL A 70 4.60 7.43 -11.84
CA VAL A 70 4.56 6.02 -11.45
C VAL A 70 3.16 5.48 -11.66
N ILE A 71 3.08 4.43 -12.47
CA ILE A 71 1.84 3.69 -12.71
C ILE A 71 1.98 2.31 -12.05
N PRO A 72 1.28 2.07 -10.93
CA PRO A 72 1.23 0.75 -10.30
C PRO A 72 0.62 -0.28 -11.24
N PRO A 73 0.98 -1.58 -11.13
CA PRO A 73 0.42 -2.65 -11.97
C PRO A 73 -1.11 -2.68 -12.00
N ALA A 74 -1.74 -2.37 -10.86
CA ALA A 74 -3.20 -2.30 -10.74
C ALA A 74 -3.84 -1.16 -11.55
N SER A 75 -3.08 -0.10 -11.86
CA SER A 75 -3.56 1.10 -12.57
C SER A 75 -3.19 1.11 -14.06
N GLN A 76 -2.48 0.10 -14.56
CA GLN A 76 -2.12 -0.02 -15.98
C GLN A 76 -3.35 -0.46 -16.79
N THR A 77 -3.55 0.15 -17.96
CA THR A 77 -4.47 -0.38 -18.98
C THR A 77 -4.03 -1.77 -19.45
N GLU A 78 -4.91 -2.51 -20.11
CA GLU A 78 -4.56 -3.85 -20.64
C GLU A 78 -3.37 -3.78 -21.62
N GLU A 79 -3.37 -2.76 -22.49
CA GLU A 79 -2.30 -2.54 -23.47
C GLU A 79 -0.98 -2.17 -22.78
N GLU A 80 -1.00 -1.21 -21.84
CA GLU A 80 0.19 -0.85 -21.06
C GLU A 80 0.74 -2.03 -20.27
N ARG A 81 -0.13 -2.86 -19.69
CA ARG A 81 0.28 -4.03 -18.92
C ARG A 81 0.91 -5.10 -19.81
N ALA A 82 0.28 -5.39 -20.95
CA ALA A 82 0.82 -6.33 -21.93
C ALA A 82 2.20 -5.86 -22.43
N GLN A 83 2.35 -4.57 -22.73
CA GLN A 83 3.62 -3.98 -23.13
C GLN A 83 4.66 -4.02 -22.00
N ALA A 84 4.29 -3.59 -20.78
CA ALA A 84 5.16 -3.60 -19.61
C ALA A 84 5.67 -5.01 -19.29
N HIS A 85 4.79 -6.02 -19.39
CA HIS A 85 5.15 -7.42 -19.17
C HIS A 85 6.04 -7.96 -20.29
N ALA A 86 5.80 -7.61 -21.55
CA ALA A 86 6.66 -7.98 -22.67
C ALA A 86 8.08 -7.38 -22.51
N GLU A 87 8.16 -6.09 -22.20
CA GLU A 87 9.43 -5.39 -21.95
C GLU A 87 10.16 -5.93 -20.72
N ALA A 88 9.44 -6.19 -19.62
CA ALA A 88 10.00 -6.79 -18.41
C ALA A 88 10.54 -8.20 -18.66
N LYS A 89 9.84 -9.01 -19.48
CA LYS A 89 10.32 -10.34 -19.91
C LYS A 89 11.60 -10.22 -20.73
N ALA A 90 11.68 -9.25 -21.64
CA ALA A 90 12.87 -9.01 -22.44
C ALA A 90 14.07 -8.56 -21.57
N MET A 91 13.86 -7.63 -20.63
CA MET A 91 14.90 -7.18 -19.69
C MET A 91 15.35 -8.29 -18.74
N GLN A 92 14.42 -9.12 -18.27
CA GLN A 92 14.74 -10.29 -17.45
C GLN A 92 15.60 -11.29 -18.24
N ALA A 93 15.27 -11.57 -19.50
CA ALA A 93 16.08 -12.43 -20.35
C ALA A 93 17.49 -11.89 -20.54
N ARG A 94 17.64 -10.57 -20.78
CA ARG A 94 18.94 -9.90 -20.88
C ARG A 94 19.77 -10.01 -19.60
N LEU A 95 19.15 -9.87 -18.42
CA LEU A 95 19.83 -10.07 -17.14
C LEU A 95 20.33 -11.51 -16.96
N ARG A 96 19.49 -12.51 -17.29
CA ARG A 96 19.87 -13.93 -17.21
C ARG A 96 20.97 -14.30 -18.20
N GLU A 97 20.89 -13.81 -19.43
CA GLU A 97 21.92 -14.01 -20.45
C GLU A 97 23.25 -13.38 -20.03
N ALA A 98 23.23 -12.15 -19.53
CA ALA A 98 24.41 -11.50 -18.98
C ALA A 98 25.00 -12.30 -17.82
N ALA A 99 24.17 -12.77 -16.88
CA ALA A 99 24.60 -13.60 -15.77
C ALA A 99 25.27 -14.90 -16.25
N ALA A 100 24.67 -15.60 -17.21
CA ALA A 100 25.25 -16.80 -17.82
C ALA A 100 26.59 -16.49 -18.52
N GLY A 101 26.68 -15.36 -19.23
CA GLY A 101 27.91 -14.91 -19.87
C GLY A 101 29.05 -14.66 -18.88
N PHE A 102 28.78 -13.97 -17.76
CA PHE A 102 29.77 -13.77 -16.71
C PHE A 102 30.17 -15.08 -16.02
N ALA A 103 29.23 -16.01 -15.83
CA ALA A 103 29.51 -17.30 -15.22
C ALA A 103 30.36 -18.22 -16.14
N ALA A 104 30.19 -18.12 -17.45
CA ALA A 104 30.87 -18.96 -18.44
C ALA A 104 32.20 -18.36 -18.95
N ALA A 105 32.56 -17.13 -18.52
CA ALA A 105 33.78 -16.47 -18.96
C ALA A 105 35.04 -17.26 -18.57
N ALA A 106 35.88 -17.58 -19.55
CA ALA A 106 37.14 -18.27 -19.30
C ALA A 106 38.07 -17.40 -18.43
N GLY A 107 38.52 -17.96 -17.31
CA GLY A 107 39.34 -17.22 -16.34
C GLY A 107 38.55 -16.32 -15.39
N ALA A 108 37.23 -16.50 -15.28
CA ALA A 108 36.41 -15.74 -14.33
C ALA A 108 36.96 -15.82 -12.90
N THR A 109 37.17 -14.65 -12.32
CA THR A 109 37.56 -14.48 -10.93
C THR A 109 36.42 -14.85 -9.99
N ARG A 110 36.72 -15.06 -8.70
CA ARG A 110 35.70 -15.32 -7.68
C ARG A 110 34.63 -14.22 -7.62
N ASP A 111 35.04 -12.96 -7.78
CA ASP A 111 34.14 -11.81 -7.75
C ASP A 111 33.22 -11.77 -8.98
N GLU A 112 33.71 -12.20 -10.16
CA GLU A 112 32.90 -12.33 -11.37
C GLU A 112 31.88 -13.45 -11.25
N THR A 113 32.28 -14.61 -10.70
CA THR A 113 31.36 -15.72 -10.42
C THR A 113 30.29 -15.32 -9.39
N LEU A 114 30.68 -14.58 -8.35
CA LEU A 114 29.74 -14.04 -7.37
C LEU A 114 28.78 -13.03 -8.01
N PHE A 115 29.29 -12.11 -8.82
CA PHE A 115 28.48 -11.13 -9.54
C PHE A 115 27.48 -11.82 -10.47
N ALA A 116 27.92 -12.85 -11.21
CA ALA A 116 27.05 -13.66 -12.06
C ALA A 116 25.91 -14.32 -11.26
N ALA A 117 26.23 -14.92 -10.10
CA ALA A 117 25.23 -15.54 -9.23
C ALA A 117 24.22 -14.53 -8.66
N LEU A 118 24.69 -13.36 -8.21
CA LEU A 118 23.83 -12.28 -7.71
C LEU A 118 22.95 -11.71 -8.83
N LEU A 119 23.49 -11.56 -10.04
CA LEU A 119 22.74 -11.08 -11.20
C LEU A 119 21.64 -12.06 -11.61
N ALA A 120 21.94 -13.36 -11.61
CA ALA A 120 20.94 -14.40 -11.86
C ALA A 120 19.83 -14.37 -10.81
N ALA A 121 20.16 -14.23 -9.52
CA ALA A 121 19.17 -14.11 -8.44
C ALA A 121 18.32 -12.83 -8.59
N ALA A 122 18.92 -11.70 -8.98
CA ALA A 122 18.20 -10.44 -9.19
C ALA A 122 17.31 -10.44 -10.44
N ALA A 123 17.46 -11.40 -11.36
CA ALA A 123 16.53 -11.57 -12.46
C ALA A 123 15.21 -12.23 -12.01
N GLU A 124 15.15 -12.87 -10.83
CA GLU A 124 13.94 -13.50 -10.31
C GLU A 124 13.07 -12.51 -9.54
N PHE A 125 11.74 -12.59 -9.67
CA PHE A 125 10.77 -11.83 -8.87
C PHE A 125 9.43 -12.59 -8.85
N PRO A 126 8.50 -12.28 -7.91
CA PRO A 126 7.37 -13.18 -7.61
C PRO A 126 6.36 -13.37 -8.76
N ASP A 127 5.84 -12.29 -9.35
CA ASP A 127 4.83 -12.32 -10.41
C ASP A 127 4.65 -10.95 -11.12
N GLY A 128 3.69 -10.87 -12.06
CA GLY A 128 3.37 -9.66 -12.82
C GLY A 128 2.87 -8.47 -11.99
N ASP A 129 2.39 -8.68 -10.75
CA ASP A 129 1.96 -7.60 -9.83
C ASP A 129 3.14 -6.84 -9.22
N HIS A 130 4.37 -7.23 -9.58
CA HIS A 130 5.60 -6.59 -9.16
C HIS A 130 6.23 -5.73 -10.26
N VAL A 131 5.56 -5.57 -11.40
CA VAL A 131 6.01 -4.77 -12.55
C VAL A 131 5.30 -3.40 -12.55
N TYR A 132 6.02 -2.35 -12.15
CA TYR A 132 5.55 -0.96 -12.14
C TYR A 132 6.01 -0.25 -13.41
N LEU A 133 5.28 0.74 -13.90
CA LEU A 133 5.82 1.66 -14.91
C LEU A 133 6.33 2.92 -14.23
N VAL A 134 7.56 3.30 -14.52
CA VAL A 134 8.16 4.58 -14.09
C VAL A 134 8.61 5.31 -15.34
N ASN A 135 8.00 6.46 -15.63
CA ASN A 135 8.19 7.19 -16.90
C ASN A 135 7.97 6.29 -18.13
N GLY A 136 6.95 5.43 -18.09
CA GLY A 136 6.60 4.51 -19.19
C GLY A 136 7.54 3.30 -19.36
N ARG A 137 8.50 3.08 -18.46
CA ARG A 137 9.39 1.91 -18.51
C ARG A 137 9.12 0.96 -17.34
N PRO A 138 9.20 -0.36 -17.51
CA PRO A 138 8.97 -1.27 -16.42
C PRO A 138 10.10 -1.21 -15.38
N VAL A 139 9.72 -1.29 -14.12
CA VAL A 139 10.59 -1.37 -12.95
C VAL A 139 10.05 -2.48 -12.06
N ILE A 140 10.89 -3.47 -11.76
CA ILE A 140 10.50 -4.61 -10.93
C ILE A 140 10.80 -4.35 -9.46
N THR A 141 9.85 -4.73 -8.61
CA THR A 141 9.97 -4.79 -7.15
C THR A 141 10.13 -6.24 -6.70
N PHE A 142 10.59 -6.47 -5.47
CA PHE A 142 10.82 -7.83 -4.95
C PHE A 142 11.72 -8.70 -5.85
N TRP A 143 12.64 -8.08 -6.60
CA TRP A 143 13.64 -8.84 -7.30
C TRP A 143 14.56 -9.55 -6.30
N GLY A 144 14.96 -10.78 -6.62
CA GLY A 144 15.58 -11.68 -5.65
C GLY A 144 14.63 -12.35 -4.68
N PHE A 145 13.32 -12.34 -4.96
CA PHE A 145 12.32 -13.04 -4.14
C PHE A 145 11.37 -13.89 -4.98
N THR A 146 10.75 -14.86 -4.33
CA THR A 146 9.75 -15.77 -4.88
C THR A 146 8.61 -15.95 -3.89
N HIS A 147 7.46 -16.43 -4.35
CA HIS A 147 6.38 -16.84 -3.44
C HIS A 147 6.81 -18.05 -2.60
N ILE A 148 6.36 -18.12 -1.36
CA ILE A 148 6.64 -19.27 -0.49
C ILE A 148 6.04 -20.53 -1.11
N GLY A 149 6.84 -21.59 -1.24
CA GLY A 149 6.41 -22.87 -1.79
C GLY A 149 6.24 -22.89 -3.31
N GLN A 150 6.66 -21.84 -4.02
CA GLN A 150 6.70 -21.82 -5.49
C GLN A 150 8.15 -21.66 -5.97
N ASP A 151 8.64 -22.66 -6.69
CA ASP A 151 9.79 -22.45 -7.58
C ASP A 151 9.30 -21.71 -8.81
N THR A 152 10.04 -20.66 -9.22
CA THR A 152 9.65 -19.74 -10.30
C THR A 152 9.60 -20.46 -11.65
N THR A 153 8.52 -21.19 -11.87
CA THR A 153 8.09 -21.59 -13.20
C THR A 153 7.49 -20.34 -13.83
N SER A 154 8.38 -19.47 -14.32
CA SER A 154 8.15 -18.26 -15.09
C SER A 154 6.83 -17.53 -14.75
N TRP A 155 6.91 -16.42 -14.02
CA TRP A 155 5.81 -15.44 -13.97
C TRP A 155 5.27 -15.11 -15.38
N ALA A 156 6.17 -15.21 -16.36
CA ALA A 156 5.99 -15.15 -17.80
C ALA A 156 5.07 -16.21 -18.46
N ALA A 157 4.69 -17.29 -17.79
CA ALA A 157 3.76 -18.32 -18.29
C ALA A 157 2.34 -18.21 -17.69
N ARG A 158 2.14 -17.31 -16.72
CA ARG A 158 0.80 -17.02 -16.19
C ARG A 158 0.15 -15.98 -17.11
N ALA A 159 -0.18 -16.40 -18.34
CA ALA A 159 -1.26 -15.73 -19.05
C ALA A 159 -2.51 -15.81 -18.15
N PRO A 160 -3.34 -14.76 -18.05
CA PRO A 160 -4.68 -14.96 -17.53
C PRO A 160 -5.25 -16.11 -18.36
N VAL A 161 -5.67 -17.19 -17.70
CA VAL A 161 -6.50 -18.18 -18.37
C VAL A 161 -7.67 -17.36 -18.88
N ALA A 162 -7.71 -17.11 -20.19
CA ALA A 162 -8.88 -16.57 -20.82
C ALA A 162 -9.99 -17.52 -20.40
N THR A 163 -10.84 -17.05 -19.48
CA THR A 163 -12.05 -17.79 -19.17
C THR A 163 -12.73 -17.89 -20.52
N PRO A 164 -12.93 -19.09 -21.09
CA PRO A 164 -13.61 -19.19 -22.35
C PRO A 164 -14.92 -18.41 -22.19
N PRO A 165 -15.32 -17.57 -23.17
CA PRO A 165 -16.61 -16.90 -23.14
C PRO A 165 -17.64 -17.95 -22.73
N PRO A 166 -18.54 -17.66 -21.77
CA PRO A 166 -19.53 -18.64 -21.35
C PRO A 166 -20.22 -19.15 -22.61
N GLU A 167 -20.09 -20.45 -22.86
CA GLU A 167 -20.69 -21.09 -24.02
C GLU A 167 -22.18 -20.73 -23.99
N PRO A 168 -22.74 -20.20 -25.09
CA PRO A 168 -24.13 -19.79 -25.09
C PRO A 168 -24.98 -20.99 -24.64
N PRO A 169 -25.91 -20.79 -23.70
CA PRO A 169 -26.74 -21.90 -23.23
C PRO A 169 -27.37 -22.58 -24.44
N PRO A 170 -27.44 -23.92 -24.48
CA PRO A 170 -28.02 -24.64 -25.60
C PRO A 170 -29.40 -24.05 -25.88
N ALA A 171 -29.63 -23.67 -27.13
CA ALA A 171 -30.89 -23.09 -27.57
C ALA A 171 -32.03 -23.98 -27.08
N ALA A 172 -32.82 -23.45 -26.13
CA ALA A 172 -34.00 -24.12 -25.65
C ALA A 172 -34.92 -24.38 -26.86
N PRO A 173 -35.45 -25.60 -27.04
CA PRO A 173 -36.40 -25.87 -28.11
C PRO A 173 -37.60 -24.93 -27.93
N MET A 174 -38.02 -24.31 -29.03
CA MET A 174 -39.19 -23.43 -29.04
C MET A 174 -40.39 -24.13 -28.38
N PRO A 175 -41.21 -23.43 -27.59
CA PRO A 175 -42.39 -24.02 -27.00
C PRO A 175 -43.39 -24.38 -28.10
N SER A 176 -43.58 -25.67 -28.35
CA SER A 176 -44.73 -26.19 -29.08
C SER A 176 -45.99 -25.91 -28.28
N VAL A 177 -46.97 -25.25 -28.90
CA VAL A 177 -48.29 -24.93 -28.35
C VAL A 177 -48.93 -26.18 -27.72
N PRO A 178 -49.26 -26.19 -26.42
CA PRO A 178 -49.96 -27.32 -25.84
C PRO A 178 -51.46 -27.28 -26.20
N ALA A 179 -51.97 -28.44 -26.63
CA ALA A 179 -53.38 -28.74 -26.83
C ALA A 179 -54.18 -28.70 -25.50
N PRO A 180 -55.53 -28.51 -25.54
CA PRO A 180 -56.30 -28.25 -24.34
C PRO A 180 -56.52 -29.54 -23.54
N VAL A 181 -56.03 -29.58 -22.29
CA VAL A 181 -56.35 -30.67 -21.36
C VAL A 181 -57.44 -30.21 -20.39
N ARG A 182 -58.43 -31.10 -20.25
CA ARG A 182 -59.74 -30.88 -19.64
C ARG A 182 -59.68 -30.62 -18.14
N ARG A 183 -60.67 -29.83 -17.69
CA ARG A 183 -61.04 -29.54 -16.30
C ARG A 183 -61.14 -30.81 -15.45
N GLY A 184 -60.39 -30.84 -14.35
CA GLY A 184 -60.58 -31.72 -13.20
C GLY A 184 -60.93 -30.87 -11.98
N VAL A 185 -61.92 -31.33 -11.23
CA VAL A 185 -62.70 -30.62 -10.21
C VAL A 185 -61.91 -30.40 -8.90
N LEU A 186 -62.22 -29.29 -8.22
CA LEU A 186 -61.78 -28.89 -6.87
C LEU A 186 -61.80 -30.06 -5.85
N SER A 187 -60.79 -30.10 -4.97
CA SER A 187 -60.94 -30.64 -3.62
C SER A 187 -60.32 -29.69 -2.58
N TRP A 188 -61.08 -29.50 -1.51
CA TRP A 188 -61.09 -28.42 -0.53
C TRP A 188 -60.65 -28.99 0.83
N PRO A 189 -59.35 -29.02 1.17
CA PRO A 189 -58.97 -28.50 2.50
C PRO A 189 -57.48 -28.12 2.60
N PHE A 190 -57.11 -26.87 2.36
CA PHE A 190 -55.81 -26.36 2.86
C PHE A 190 -55.84 -24.91 3.36
N LEU A 191 -56.93 -24.17 3.11
CA LEU A 191 -57.09 -22.80 3.60
C LEU A 191 -57.65 -22.70 5.04
N ALA A 192 -58.15 -23.80 5.62
CA ALA A 192 -58.79 -23.79 6.96
C ALA A 192 -57.80 -23.95 8.13
N GLY A 193 -56.52 -24.27 7.88
CA GLY A 193 -55.52 -24.51 8.92
C GLY A 193 -54.75 -23.26 9.39
N PHE A 194 -54.71 -22.19 8.59
CA PHE A 194 -53.88 -21.00 8.86
C PHE A 194 -54.63 -19.84 9.51
N LEU A 195 -55.97 -19.84 9.49
CA LEU A 195 -56.78 -18.78 10.08
C LEU A 195 -56.66 -18.64 11.62
N PRO A 196 -56.54 -19.71 12.43
CA PRO A 196 -56.42 -19.55 13.90
C PRO A 196 -55.04 -19.04 14.34
N PHE A 197 -53.98 -19.20 13.54
CA PHE A 197 -52.63 -18.76 13.89
C PHE A 197 -52.41 -17.25 13.72
N VAL A 198 -53.26 -16.57 12.95
CA VAL A 198 -53.17 -15.11 12.70
C VAL A 198 -54.15 -14.34 13.58
N VAL A 199 -55.36 -14.88 13.82
CA VAL A 199 -56.42 -14.17 14.58
C VAL A 199 -56.18 -14.21 16.09
N LEU A 200 -55.62 -15.31 16.62
CA LEU A 200 -55.37 -15.48 18.06
C LEU A 200 -54.34 -14.48 18.64
N PRO A 201 -53.16 -14.25 18.04
CA PRO A 201 -52.23 -13.25 18.55
C PRO A 201 -52.76 -11.82 18.37
N LEU A 202 -53.54 -11.56 17.31
CA LEU A 202 -54.10 -10.23 17.04
C LEU A 202 -55.14 -9.78 18.09
N LEU A 203 -55.85 -10.73 18.72
CA LEU A 203 -56.79 -10.46 19.82
C LEU A 203 -56.14 -10.46 21.21
N LEU A 204 -55.06 -11.22 21.41
CA LEU A 204 -54.36 -11.33 22.71
C LEU A 204 -53.50 -10.11 23.05
N ILE A 205 -52.88 -9.49 22.05
CA ILE A 205 -52.03 -8.31 22.22
C ILE A 205 -52.80 -7.11 22.84
N PRO A 206 -53.96 -6.67 22.33
CA PRO A 206 -54.69 -5.55 22.94
C PRO A 206 -55.28 -5.88 24.33
N LEU A 207 -55.60 -7.15 24.60
CA LEU A 207 -56.11 -7.59 25.91
C LEU A 207 -55.02 -7.48 27.00
N LEU A 208 -53.78 -7.87 26.69
CA LEU A 208 -52.64 -7.77 27.63
C LEU A 208 -52.26 -6.31 27.91
N PHE A 209 -52.35 -5.43 26.90
CA PHE A 209 -52.14 -3.98 27.07
C PHE A 209 -53.28 -3.29 27.84
N GLY A 210 -54.53 -3.76 27.68
CA GLY A 210 -55.68 -3.26 28.45
C GLY A 210 -55.61 -3.59 29.94
N LEU A 211 -55.11 -4.79 30.31
CA LEU A 211 -54.95 -5.22 31.70
C LEU A 211 -53.80 -4.51 32.43
N HIS A 212 -52.75 -4.06 31.71
CA HIS A 212 -51.67 -3.24 32.29
C HIS A 212 -52.06 -1.77 32.54
N SER A 213 -53.22 -1.34 32.05
CA SER A 213 -53.72 0.03 32.25
C SER A 213 -54.56 0.19 33.53
N CYS A 214 -54.72 -0.89 34.32
CA CYS A 214 -55.51 -0.90 35.55
C CYS A 214 -54.64 -1.19 36.78
N SER A 215 -53.61 -0.38 37.01
CA SER A 215 -52.94 -0.24 38.30
C SER A 215 -52.50 1.21 38.51
N PRO A 216 -53.33 2.06 39.15
CA PRO A 216 -52.85 3.34 39.63
C PRO A 216 -52.07 3.12 40.93
N GLY A 217 -50.82 3.58 40.95
CA GLY A 217 -50.10 3.87 42.17
C GLY A 217 -49.14 2.79 42.65
N LEU A 218 -47.86 3.04 42.41
CA LEU A 218 -46.88 3.25 43.49
C LEU A 218 -45.60 3.79 42.85
N VAL A 219 -45.62 5.11 42.66
CA VAL A 219 -44.42 5.91 42.78
C VAL A 219 -43.94 5.79 44.22
N GLU A 220 -42.75 5.23 44.44
CA GLU A 220 -41.97 5.68 45.59
C GLU A 220 -40.47 5.70 45.28
N PRO A 221 -39.79 6.82 45.60
CA PRO A 221 -38.37 7.00 45.33
C PRO A 221 -37.56 6.49 46.52
N TYR A 222 -36.75 5.45 46.34
CA TYR A 222 -35.81 5.05 47.38
C TYR A 222 -34.51 5.85 47.25
N VAL A 223 -34.49 7.02 47.88
CA VAL A 223 -33.28 7.74 48.28
C VAL A 223 -33.15 7.56 49.78
N ALA A 224 -32.34 6.59 50.20
CA ALA A 224 -31.80 6.47 51.56
C ALA A 224 -30.47 5.72 51.38
N GLY A 225 -29.32 6.35 51.54
CA GLY A 225 -28.83 6.85 52.82
C GLY A 225 -27.48 6.17 53.01
N ILE A 226 -26.42 6.82 52.53
CA ILE A 226 -25.04 6.39 52.80
C ILE A 226 -24.74 6.83 54.23
N ASP A 227 -24.92 5.93 55.18
CA ASP A 227 -24.44 6.11 56.54
C ASP A 227 -23.02 5.52 56.65
N PRO A 228 -21.98 6.31 56.95
CA PRO A 228 -20.61 5.86 56.96
C PRO A 228 -20.25 5.41 58.38
N ARG A 229 -20.47 4.13 58.72
CA ARG A 229 -19.83 3.44 59.86
C ARG A 229 -20.32 2.00 59.96
N LEU A 230 -19.52 1.04 59.50
CA LEU A 230 -19.08 -0.12 60.28
C LEU A 230 -18.11 -0.99 59.43
N PRO A 231 -17.16 -1.69 60.08
CA PRO A 231 -15.96 -2.21 59.46
C PRO A 231 -16.08 -3.68 59.04
N GLY A 232 -15.31 -4.03 58.00
CA GLY A 232 -14.75 -5.37 57.84
C GLY A 232 -15.54 -6.35 56.98
N LEU A 233 -14.78 -7.12 56.21
CA LEU A 233 -15.16 -8.32 55.46
C LEU A 233 -15.57 -8.16 54.00
N PHE A 234 -14.78 -7.43 53.19
CA PHE A 234 -14.53 -7.86 51.81
C PHE A 234 -13.08 -7.58 51.44
N GLY A 235 -12.28 -8.64 51.40
CA GLY A 235 -10.93 -8.62 50.87
C GLY A 235 -10.97 -8.53 49.35
N TRP A 236 -10.48 -7.41 48.83
CA TRP A 236 -9.91 -7.36 47.49
C TRP A 236 -8.62 -6.56 47.57
N SER A 237 -7.50 -7.28 47.50
CA SER A 237 -6.16 -6.72 47.48
C SER A 237 -5.96 -5.94 46.17
N ALA A 238 -5.69 -4.64 46.30
CA ALA A 238 -5.12 -3.85 45.22
C ALA A 238 -3.68 -4.32 44.92
N PRO A 239 -3.22 -4.31 43.66
CA PRO A 239 -1.80 -4.57 43.39
C PRO A 239 -0.95 -3.38 43.87
N GLU A 240 -0.04 -3.68 44.78
CA GLU A 240 1.00 -2.79 45.29
C GLU A 240 1.83 -2.21 44.13
N ARG A 241 1.99 -0.88 44.10
CA ARG A 241 3.03 -0.21 43.31
C ARG A 241 4.38 -0.50 43.95
N PRO A 242 5.40 -0.98 43.22
CA PRO A 242 6.74 -1.08 43.77
C PRO A 242 7.37 0.32 43.91
N SER A 243 7.78 0.65 45.14
CA SER A 243 8.69 1.76 45.45
C SER A 243 10.09 1.51 44.87
N PRO A 244 10.86 2.56 44.55
CA PRO A 244 12.23 2.43 44.08
C PRO A 244 13.17 1.99 45.22
N PRO A 245 14.15 1.11 44.99
CA PRO A 245 15.16 0.79 45.99
C PRO A 245 16.17 1.94 46.15
N ALA A 246 16.53 2.19 47.42
CA ALA A 246 17.56 3.12 47.84
C ALA A 246 18.95 2.73 47.29
N ALA A 247 19.77 3.75 47.04
CA ALA A 247 21.14 3.64 46.56
C ALA A 247 22.07 2.92 47.55
N PRO A 248 22.89 1.96 47.09
CA PRO A 248 24.08 1.55 47.82
C PRO A 248 25.28 2.46 47.51
N ALA A 249 26.09 2.67 48.54
CA ALA A 249 27.24 3.56 48.61
C ALA A 249 28.32 3.31 47.54
N ARG A 250 28.98 4.40 47.12
CA ARG A 250 30.21 4.40 46.32
C ARG A 250 31.31 3.61 47.05
N ILE A 251 31.82 2.59 46.37
CA ILE A 251 33.16 2.05 46.60
C ILE A 251 33.92 2.32 45.30
N ASP A 252 34.90 3.20 45.37
CA ASP A 252 35.85 3.44 44.27
C ASP A 252 36.81 2.24 44.14
N PRO A 253 36.97 1.63 42.94
CA PRO A 253 38.08 0.75 42.64
C PRO A 253 39.13 1.44 41.74
N PRO A 254 40.35 0.89 41.69
CA PRO A 254 41.57 1.63 41.44
C PRO A 254 41.88 1.85 39.94
N LYS A 255 42.66 2.90 39.70
CA LYS A 255 43.39 3.19 38.47
C LYS A 255 44.34 2.03 38.13
N ALA A 256 44.06 1.31 37.05
CA ALA A 256 45.01 0.44 36.38
C ALA A 256 44.87 0.58 34.86
N GLU A 257 45.99 0.97 34.29
CA GLU A 257 46.33 1.25 32.90
C GLU A 257 46.46 -0.02 32.07
N VAL A 258 45.80 -0.13 30.91
CA VAL A 258 46.27 -0.94 29.77
C VAL A 258 45.70 -0.40 28.43
N ALA A 259 46.65 0.05 27.61
CA ALA A 259 46.82 -0.05 26.16
C ALA A 259 45.64 0.19 25.18
N ALA A 260 45.85 1.22 24.34
CA ALA A 260 45.17 1.43 23.07
C ALA A 260 45.52 0.34 22.03
N PRO A 261 44.61 -0.02 21.11
CA PRO A 261 44.95 -0.85 19.96
C PRO A 261 45.71 -0.05 18.88
N PRO A 262 46.67 -0.68 18.17
CA PRO A 262 47.56 0.01 17.24
C PRO A 262 46.87 0.33 15.92
N LYS A 263 47.17 1.53 15.43
CA LYS A 263 46.90 2.01 14.07
C LYS A 263 48.08 1.57 13.19
N ALA A 264 47.85 0.63 12.28
CA ALA A 264 48.78 0.30 11.18
C ALA A 264 47.92 0.17 9.91
N GLU A 265 47.95 1.10 8.96
CA GLU A 265 49.00 1.47 7.98
C GLU A 265 48.54 0.98 6.60
N ILE A 266 47.89 1.88 5.85
CA ILE A 266 47.61 1.69 4.43
C ILE A 266 48.88 2.10 3.68
N PRO A 267 49.48 1.27 2.82
CA PRO A 267 50.67 1.62 2.07
C PRO A 267 50.39 2.77 1.10
N VAL A 268 51.15 3.86 1.28
CA VAL A 268 51.32 4.94 0.31
C VAL A 268 52.28 4.46 -0.78
N VAL A 269 51.90 4.62 -2.04
CA VAL A 269 52.80 4.51 -3.20
C VAL A 269 52.63 5.80 -4.03
N PRO A 270 53.72 6.40 -4.56
CA PRO A 270 53.94 7.84 -4.48
C PRO A 270 53.46 8.65 -5.69
N ALA A 271 53.15 9.91 -5.41
CA ALA A 271 53.00 10.97 -6.41
C ALA A 271 54.38 11.35 -6.97
N VAL A 272 54.48 11.43 -8.30
CA VAL A 272 55.63 11.97 -9.02
C VAL A 272 55.35 13.43 -9.34
N GLU A 273 56.17 14.34 -8.81
CA GLU A 273 56.26 15.75 -9.24
C GLU A 273 56.78 15.84 -10.68
N PRO A 274 56.42 16.90 -11.41
CA PRO A 274 57.49 17.82 -11.81
C PRO A 274 57.12 19.31 -11.76
N GLY A 275 58.14 20.12 -11.45
CA GLY A 275 58.10 21.57 -11.33
C GLY A 275 57.88 22.38 -12.62
N LYS A 276 57.63 23.66 -12.39
CA LYS A 276 57.51 24.81 -13.32
C LYS A 276 58.90 25.31 -13.83
N PRO A 277 59.03 26.28 -14.78
CA PRO A 277 58.09 26.81 -15.81
C PRO A 277 58.71 27.33 -17.18
N VAL A 278 57.83 27.70 -18.15
CA VAL A 278 57.93 28.66 -19.32
C VAL A 278 58.83 28.31 -20.54
N PRO A 279 58.68 28.92 -21.76
CA PRO A 279 57.54 29.25 -22.68
C PRO A 279 57.67 28.54 -24.06
N VAL A 280 56.63 28.49 -24.93
CA VAL A 280 56.66 28.89 -26.37
C VAL A 280 55.22 28.92 -26.95
N THR A 281 54.89 29.97 -27.70
CA THR A 281 53.77 30.09 -28.68
C THR A 281 53.92 29.07 -29.84
N PRO A 282 52.86 28.65 -30.55
CA PRO A 282 52.53 29.34 -31.81
C PRO A 282 51.04 29.35 -32.21
N GLU A 283 50.83 30.11 -33.28
CA GLU A 283 49.65 30.51 -34.05
C GLU A 283 48.76 29.41 -34.70
N VAL A 284 47.47 29.79 -34.82
CA VAL A 284 46.60 29.79 -36.02
C VAL A 284 46.17 28.47 -36.68
N GLY A 285 44.84 28.31 -36.75
CA GLY A 285 44.12 27.43 -37.68
C GLY A 285 42.61 27.72 -37.72
N ARG A 286 42.23 28.73 -38.53
CA ARG A 286 40.89 29.02 -39.13
C ARG A 286 40.11 27.74 -39.50
N ALA A 287 38.79 27.66 -39.67
CA ALA A 287 37.67 28.59 -39.80
C ALA A 287 36.37 27.76 -39.59
N GLY A 288 35.26 28.35 -39.16
CA GLY A 288 34.23 28.74 -40.11
C GLY A 288 32.96 29.19 -39.42
N THR A 289 32.53 30.39 -39.78
CA THR A 289 31.41 31.17 -39.24
C THR A 289 30.13 30.91 -40.05
N VAL A 290 28.97 30.89 -39.38
CA VAL A 290 27.63 31.16 -39.98
C VAL A 290 26.88 32.12 -39.02
N PRO A 291 26.07 33.09 -39.52
CA PRO A 291 25.77 34.38 -38.85
C PRO A 291 24.62 34.36 -37.81
N PRO A 292 24.44 35.46 -37.02
CA PRO A 292 23.47 35.51 -35.92
C PRO A 292 22.05 35.83 -36.40
N VAL A 293 21.06 35.12 -35.85
CA VAL A 293 19.63 35.45 -35.98
C VAL A 293 19.20 36.32 -34.78
N PRO A 294 18.37 37.39 -34.96
CA PRO A 294 18.01 38.34 -33.90
C PRO A 294 17.09 37.74 -32.81
N PRO A 295 17.05 38.34 -31.59
CA PRO A 295 16.39 37.74 -30.43
C PRO A 295 14.85 37.79 -30.57
N SER A 296 14.22 36.61 -30.54
CA SER A 296 12.77 36.48 -30.41
C SER A 296 12.35 36.55 -28.93
N LYS A 297 11.24 37.25 -28.68
CA LYS A 297 10.64 37.50 -27.35
C LYS A 297 10.43 36.21 -26.54
N PRO A 298 10.55 36.27 -25.20
CA PRO A 298 10.39 35.11 -24.33
C PRO A 298 8.96 34.54 -24.41
N PRO A 299 8.79 33.20 -24.53
CA PRO A 299 7.48 32.59 -24.47
C PRO A 299 6.94 32.64 -23.03
N THR A 300 5.69 33.05 -22.90
CA THR A 300 4.90 32.97 -21.67
C THR A 300 4.87 31.52 -21.17
N PRO A 301 5.16 31.23 -19.88
CA PRO A 301 5.11 29.88 -19.36
C PRO A 301 3.68 29.33 -19.42
N ALA A 302 3.51 28.18 -20.09
CA ALA A 302 2.33 27.35 -19.90
C ALA A 302 2.30 26.88 -18.44
N THR A 303 1.23 27.21 -17.72
CA THR A 303 0.99 26.77 -16.36
C THR A 303 0.91 25.24 -16.33
N LEU A 304 1.91 24.59 -15.74
CA LEU A 304 1.83 23.19 -15.32
C LEU A 304 0.57 22.99 -14.46
N PRO A 305 -0.17 21.88 -14.60
CA PRO A 305 -1.23 21.52 -13.66
C PRO A 305 -0.68 21.59 -12.23
N PRO A 306 -1.43 22.14 -11.26
CA PRO A 306 -0.96 22.22 -9.89
C PRO A 306 -0.65 20.82 -9.36
N GLU A 307 0.54 20.65 -8.81
CA GLU A 307 0.93 19.40 -8.16
C GLU A 307 -0.07 19.08 -7.02
N PRO A 308 -0.52 17.82 -6.89
CA PRO A 308 -1.45 17.44 -5.84
C PRO A 308 -0.84 17.75 -4.47
N VAL A 309 -1.56 18.50 -3.63
CA VAL A 309 -1.01 18.89 -2.33
C VAL A 309 -1.27 17.75 -1.33
N PRO A 310 -0.21 17.13 -0.78
CA PRO A 310 -0.35 16.01 0.14
C PRO A 310 -0.94 16.47 1.47
N MET A 311 -1.71 15.60 2.13
CA MET A 311 -2.28 15.88 3.43
C MET A 311 -1.18 16.03 4.50
N VAL A 312 -1.28 17.09 5.30
CA VAL A 312 -0.43 17.33 6.49
C VAL A 312 -1.36 17.36 7.71
N ILE A 313 -1.01 16.65 8.77
CA ILE A 313 -1.76 16.66 10.04
C ILE A 313 -1.08 17.67 10.97
N PRO A 314 -1.70 18.85 11.23
CA PRO A 314 -1.09 19.87 12.05
C PRO A 314 -0.89 19.39 13.49
N GLU A 315 0.24 19.75 14.10
CA GLU A 315 0.54 19.39 15.49
C GLU A 315 -0.54 19.90 16.45
N GLN A 316 -1.05 21.11 16.23
CA GLN A 316 -2.07 21.72 17.05
C GLN A 316 -3.42 20.97 16.94
N ALA A 317 -3.80 20.54 15.74
CA ALA A 317 -4.99 19.71 15.52
C ALA A 317 -4.90 18.38 16.29
N ARG A 318 -3.69 17.80 16.40
CA ARG A 318 -3.44 16.60 17.19
C ARG A 318 -3.57 16.81 18.69
N LYS A 319 -3.06 17.94 19.19
CA LYS A 319 -3.11 18.30 20.61
C LYS A 319 -4.53 18.64 21.07
N GLU A 320 -5.27 19.37 20.24
CA GLU A 320 -6.61 19.86 20.54
C GLU A 320 -7.73 18.91 20.08
N GLY A 321 -7.38 17.84 19.36
CA GLY A 321 -8.35 16.88 18.83
C GLY A 321 -9.23 17.43 17.70
N ARG A 322 -8.75 18.44 16.95
CA ARG A 322 -9.53 19.09 15.90
C ARG A 322 -9.33 18.46 14.53
N VAL A 323 -10.33 18.58 13.67
CA VAL A 323 -10.36 18.06 12.29
C VAL A 323 -10.66 19.13 11.24
N ASP A 324 -10.67 20.40 11.63
CA ASP A 324 -11.03 21.53 10.75
C ASP A 324 -10.06 21.71 9.57
N PHE A 325 -8.83 21.20 9.67
CA PHE A 325 -7.86 21.16 8.57
C PHE A 325 -8.28 20.24 7.41
N LEU A 326 -9.29 19.38 7.61
CA LEU A 326 -9.84 18.50 6.57
C LEU A 326 -10.96 19.16 5.76
N GLU A 327 -11.41 20.36 6.13
CA GLU A 327 -12.46 21.07 5.38
C GLU A 327 -12.10 21.15 3.88
N GLY A 328 -12.99 20.65 3.04
CA GLY A 328 -12.82 20.64 1.59
C GLY A 328 -12.86 19.24 0.97
N ARG A 329 -12.38 19.15 -0.27
CA ARG A 329 -12.39 17.93 -1.07
C ARG A 329 -11.03 17.25 -1.02
N TRP A 330 -11.05 15.94 -0.84
CA TRP A 330 -9.85 15.12 -0.81
C TRP A 330 -10.04 13.93 -1.73
N ARG A 331 -9.06 13.69 -2.59
CA ARG A 331 -9.01 12.45 -3.35
C ARG A 331 -8.12 11.47 -2.62
N SER A 332 -8.70 10.32 -2.31
CA SER A 332 -8.02 9.19 -1.72
C SER A 332 -7.74 8.16 -2.80
N ARG A 333 -6.45 7.95 -3.10
CA ARG A 333 -6.01 6.83 -3.92
C ARG A 333 -5.78 5.66 -2.98
N THR A 334 -6.73 4.73 -3.00
CA THR A 334 -6.75 3.57 -2.12
C THR A 334 -6.42 2.30 -2.90
N GLY A 335 -5.86 1.29 -2.23
CA GLY A 335 -5.86 -0.09 -2.74
C GLY A 335 -7.23 -0.78 -2.75
N LEU A 336 -8.34 -0.02 -2.66
CA LEU A 336 -9.69 -0.56 -2.78
C LEU A 336 -9.89 -1.03 -4.22
N THR A 337 -10.31 -2.27 -4.37
CA THR A 337 -10.66 -2.87 -5.65
C THR A 337 -12.12 -3.26 -5.64
N GLU A 338 -12.79 -3.11 -6.77
CA GLU A 338 -14.13 -3.66 -6.94
C GLU A 338 -14.07 -5.20 -6.86
N THR A 339 -14.98 -5.81 -6.10
CA THR A 339 -14.90 -7.24 -5.75
C THR A 339 -15.08 -8.15 -6.97
N ASP A 340 -15.85 -7.73 -7.96
CA ASP A 340 -16.16 -8.52 -9.16
C ASP A 340 -15.12 -8.36 -10.26
N THR A 341 -14.48 -7.18 -10.37
CA THR A 341 -13.59 -6.82 -11.48
C THR A 341 -12.13 -6.69 -11.08
N GLY A 342 -11.83 -6.61 -9.78
CA GLY A 342 -10.48 -6.39 -9.26
C GLY A 342 -9.89 -5.00 -9.58
N ARG A 343 -10.69 -4.09 -10.15
CA ARG A 343 -10.21 -2.78 -10.63
C ARG A 343 -10.10 -1.78 -9.48
N PRO A 344 -9.03 -0.97 -9.42
CA PRO A 344 -8.84 0.00 -8.35
C PRO A 344 -9.87 1.13 -8.45
N VAL A 345 -10.52 1.42 -7.34
CA VAL A 345 -11.47 2.52 -7.22
C VAL A 345 -10.85 3.66 -6.41
N ALA A 346 -10.94 4.89 -6.92
CA ALA A 346 -10.62 6.09 -6.17
C ALA A 346 -11.82 6.50 -5.31
N VAL A 347 -11.54 7.01 -4.10
CA VAL A 347 -12.58 7.54 -3.20
C VAL A 347 -12.38 9.03 -3.08
N ASP A 348 -13.39 9.80 -3.47
CA ASP A 348 -13.44 11.23 -3.25
C ASP A 348 -14.19 11.52 -1.95
N TYR A 349 -13.56 12.23 -1.03
CA TYR A 349 -14.16 12.72 0.21
C TYR A 349 -14.46 14.20 0.11
N ALA A 350 -15.54 14.62 0.76
CA ALA A 350 -15.83 16.03 1.03
C ALA A 350 -16.18 16.16 2.51
N PHE A 351 -15.35 16.86 3.28
CA PHE A 351 -15.55 17.08 4.72
C PHE A 351 -15.89 18.53 5.02
N ASP A 352 -16.73 18.73 6.03
CA ASP A 352 -16.92 20.00 6.71
C ASP A 352 -15.88 20.22 7.83
N ARG A 353 -16.00 21.37 8.52
CA ARG A 353 -15.09 21.75 9.62
C ARG A 353 -15.22 20.87 10.86
N GLN A 354 -16.32 20.14 10.99
CA GLN A 354 -16.59 19.20 12.07
C GLN A 354 -16.16 17.77 11.71
N GLY A 355 -15.60 17.58 10.50
CA GLY A 355 -15.17 16.29 9.98
C GLY A 355 -16.32 15.41 9.50
N GLN A 356 -17.56 15.89 9.46
CA GLN A 356 -18.65 15.18 8.80
C GLN A 356 -18.48 15.32 7.30
N GLY A 357 -18.77 14.25 6.55
CA GLY A 357 -18.55 14.29 5.12
C GLY A 357 -19.27 13.22 4.33
N THR A 358 -19.07 13.30 3.03
CA THR A 358 -19.54 12.31 2.07
C THR A 358 -18.33 11.64 1.42
N LEU A 359 -18.41 10.33 1.23
CA LEU A 359 -17.47 9.56 0.43
C LEU A 359 -18.15 9.16 -0.88
N THR A 360 -17.44 9.31 -1.99
CA THR A 360 -17.93 9.02 -3.35
C THR A 360 -16.95 8.09 -4.04
N ILE A 361 -17.43 6.92 -4.46
CA ILE A 361 -16.69 5.95 -5.26
C ILE A 361 -17.19 6.10 -6.69
N ARG A 362 -16.29 6.38 -7.63
CA ARG A 362 -16.63 6.44 -9.06
C ARG A 362 -16.18 5.17 -9.74
N ARG A 363 -17.13 4.47 -10.37
CA ARG A 363 -16.90 3.26 -11.16
C ARG A 363 -16.48 3.58 -12.59
N ASP A 364 -16.00 2.57 -13.30
CA ASP A 364 -15.54 2.70 -14.68
C ASP A 364 -16.68 2.99 -15.68
N ASP A 365 -17.90 2.55 -15.37
CA ASP A 365 -19.10 2.90 -16.13
C ASP A 365 -19.56 4.34 -15.91
N GLY A 366 -18.82 5.11 -15.09
CA GLY A 366 -19.11 6.49 -14.74
C GLY A 366 -20.16 6.63 -13.63
N SER A 367 -20.69 5.53 -13.09
CA SER A 367 -21.64 5.59 -11.98
C SER A 367 -20.94 5.96 -10.67
N GLU A 368 -21.64 6.73 -9.83
CA GLU A 368 -21.11 7.19 -8.54
C GLU A 368 -21.88 6.55 -7.40
N CYS A 369 -21.16 5.83 -6.56
CA CYS A 369 -21.68 5.26 -5.34
C CYS A 369 -21.36 6.18 -4.17
N ARG A 370 -22.37 6.52 -3.36
CA ARG A 370 -22.22 7.51 -2.27
C ARG A 370 -22.52 6.90 -0.92
N GLY A 371 -21.73 7.30 0.07
CA GLY A 371 -21.94 6.99 1.48
C GLY A 371 -21.52 8.18 2.37
N ARG A 372 -21.81 8.09 3.67
CA ARG A 372 -21.34 9.11 4.63
C ARG A 372 -20.02 8.70 5.27
N ALA A 373 -19.22 9.70 5.63
CA ALA A 373 -17.95 9.54 6.32
C ALA A 373 -17.85 10.50 7.50
N GLN A 374 -17.08 10.12 8.51
CA GLN A 374 -16.74 10.96 9.65
C GLN A 374 -15.24 10.90 9.91
N ALA A 375 -14.60 12.05 10.00
CA ALA A 375 -13.24 12.22 10.47
C ALA A 375 -13.21 12.56 11.97
N THR A 376 -12.36 11.90 12.75
CA THR A 376 -12.15 12.18 14.18
C THR A 376 -10.67 12.08 14.55
N MET A 377 -10.22 12.89 15.51
CA MET A 377 -8.90 12.71 16.13
C MET A 377 -9.04 11.83 17.38
N ARG A 378 -8.31 10.71 17.43
CA ARG A 378 -8.29 9.79 18.58
C ARG A 378 -6.85 9.44 18.93
N GLY A 379 -6.44 9.66 20.17
CA GLY A 379 -5.08 9.33 20.61
C GLY A 379 -3.97 9.98 19.77
N GLY A 380 -4.23 11.17 19.21
CA GLY A 380 -3.31 11.87 18.33
C GLY A 380 -3.20 11.32 16.90
N GLN A 381 -4.10 10.42 16.50
CA GLN A 381 -4.20 9.88 15.15
C GLN A 381 -5.50 10.33 14.51
N LEU A 382 -5.47 10.54 13.19
CA LEU A 382 -6.67 10.86 12.44
C LEU A 382 -7.36 9.56 12.01
N HIS A 383 -8.63 9.42 12.34
CA HIS A 383 -9.49 8.31 11.92
C HIS A 383 -10.57 8.83 10.99
N ILE A 384 -10.72 8.24 9.81
CA ILE A 384 -11.81 8.50 8.86
C ILE A 384 -12.64 7.22 8.74
N ASP A 385 -13.85 7.27 9.26
CA ASP A 385 -14.77 6.14 9.33
C ASP A 385 -15.90 6.31 8.31
N GLY A 386 -16.10 5.32 7.43
CA GLY A 386 -17.32 5.20 6.65
C GLY A 386 -18.50 4.82 7.55
N LEU A 387 -19.51 5.68 7.64
CA LEU A 387 -20.66 5.49 8.53
C LEU A 387 -21.69 4.51 7.96
N ASP A 388 -21.72 4.36 6.64
CA ASP A 388 -22.60 3.45 5.91
C ASP A 388 -21.91 2.89 4.67
N ASP A 389 -22.46 1.80 4.15
CA ASP A 389 -22.03 1.15 2.93
C ASP A 389 -22.42 2.02 1.71
N PRO A 390 -21.46 2.49 0.89
CA PRO A 390 -21.75 3.35 -0.24
C PRO A 390 -22.70 2.67 -1.22
N ARG A 391 -23.78 3.37 -1.59
CA ARG A 391 -24.86 2.85 -2.44
C ARG A 391 -24.70 3.34 -3.87
N CYS A 392 -24.82 2.42 -4.80
CA CYS A 392 -24.73 2.67 -6.23
C CYS A 392 -26.14 2.77 -6.88
N PRO A 393 -26.27 3.42 -8.06
CA PRO A 393 -27.56 3.56 -8.74
C PRO A 393 -28.23 2.24 -9.14
N ASP A 394 -27.44 1.20 -9.39
CA ASP A 394 -27.89 -0.17 -9.73
C ASP A 394 -28.35 -0.99 -8.50
N GLY A 395 -28.32 -0.42 -7.30
CA GLY A 395 -28.70 -1.06 -6.05
C GLY A 395 -27.58 -1.86 -5.36
N THR A 396 -26.42 -2.00 -6.00
CA THR A 396 -25.24 -2.63 -5.39
C THR A 396 -24.61 -1.74 -4.30
N ARG A 397 -23.76 -2.32 -3.46
CA ARG A 397 -23.13 -1.63 -2.32
C ARG A 397 -21.66 -1.98 -2.19
N PHE A 398 -20.87 -1.00 -1.77
CA PHE A 398 -19.49 -1.22 -1.34
C PHE A 398 -19.42 -1.42 0.17
N ASN A 399 -18.47 -2.25 0.63
CA ASN A 399 -18.21 -2.39 2.05
C ASN A 399 -17.67 -1.07 2.62
N ARG A 400 -18.24 -0.61 3.75
CA ARG A 400 -17.67 0.51 4.50
C ARG A 400 -16.19 0.27 4.84
N SER A 401 -15.39 1.33 4.75
CA SER A 401 -13.96 1.33 5.05
C SER A 401 -13.63 2.19 6.27
N GLN A 402 -12.53 1.88 6.94
CA GLN A 402 -11.93 2.73 7.97
C GLN A 402 -10.52 3.10 7.55
N VAL A 403 -10.12 4.36 7.75
CA VAL A 403 -8.76 4.84 7.46
C VAL A 403 -8.16 5.41 8.74
N GLU A 404 -6.94 5.01 9.04
CA GLU A 404 -6.15 5.48 10.19
C GLU A 404 -4.90 6.17 9.66
N CYS A 405 -4.70 7.43 10.02
CA CYS A 405 -3.58 8.24 9.58
C CYS A 405 -2.71 8.66 10.76
N ARG A 406 -1.40 8.48 10.60
CA ARG A 406 -0.37 8.92 11.54
C ARG A 406 0.47 10.04 10.94
N VAL A 407 1.20 10.75 11.80
CA VAL A 407 2.11 11.81 11.35
C VAL A 407 3.45 11.19 10.98
N GLY A 408 3.82 11.32 9.71
CA GLY A 408 5.13 10.97 9.18
C GLY A 408 6.06 12.19 9.08
N GLU A 409 7.12 12.04 8.28
CA GLU A 409 8.14 13.07 8.08
C GLU A 409 7.53 14.37 7.54
N GLY A 410 8.00 15.51 8.06
CA GLY A 410 7.50 16.84 7.65
C GLY A 410 6.02 17.10 7.98
N GLY A 411 5.41 16.32 8.89
CA GLY A 411 4.01 16.46 9.27
C GLY A 411 3.02 15.77 8.31
N ARG A 412 3.52 15.09 7.28
CA ARG A 412 2.70 14.43 6.26
C ARG A 412 1.87 13.30 6.87
N ALA A 413 0.62 13.17 6.42
CA ALA A 413 -0.24 12.07 6.82
C ALA A 413 0.23 10.77 6.16
N VAL A 414 0.51 9.75 6.96
CA VAL A 414 0.74 8.37 6.52
C VAL A 414 -0.51 7.58 6.88
N CYS A 415 -1.35 7.31 5.88
CA CYS A 415 -2.67 6.71 6.08
C CYS A 415 -2.70 5.24 5.64
N HIS A 416 -3.37 4.42 6.44
CA HIS A 416 -3.66 3.03 6.13
C HIS A 416 -5.16 2.78 6.25
N GLY A 417 -5.76 2.22 5.20
CA GLY A 417 -7.13 1.76 5.19
C GLY A 417 -7.23 0.33 5.71
N ARG A 418 -8.35 0.00 6.35
CA ARG A 418 -8.74 -1.36 6.71
C ARG A 418 -10.07 -1.69 6.04
N HIS A 419 -10.11 -2.86 5.38
CA HIS A 419 -11.35 -3.47 4.94
C HIS A 419 -12.07 -4.17 6.10
N ALA A 420 -13.37 -4.48 5.92
CA ALA A 420 -14.16 -5.22 6.90
C ALA A 420 -13.58 -6.60 7.27
N ASN A 421 -12.75 -7.20 6.42
CA ASN A 421 -12.03 -8.47 6.66
C ASN A 421 -10.66 -8.28 7.35
N ASN A 422 -10.37 -7.09 7.89
CA ASN A 422 -9.13 -6.71 8.55
C ASN A 422 -7.87 -6.67 7.65
N LYS A 423 -8.03 -6.77 6.32
CA LYS A 423 -6.94 -6.52 5.36
C LYS A 423 -6.62 -5.03 5.32
N THR A 424 -5.35 -4.69 5.51
CA THR A 424 -4.83 -3.31 5.49
C THR A 424 -4.31 -2.94 4.11
N PHE A 425 -4.52 -1.69 3.67
CA PHE A 425 -3.97 -1.14 2.43
C PHE A 425 -3.45 0.29 2.67
N ASN A 426 -2.52 0.76 1.83
CA ASN A 426 -2.05 2.13 1.91
C ASN A 426 -3.05 3.09 1.30
N VAL A 427 -3.17 4.26 1.92
CA VAL A 427 -4.06 5.34 1.48
C VAL A 427 -3.21 6.58 1.29
N GLU A 428 -3.23 7.12 0.07
CA GLU A 428 -2.67 8.43 -0.20
C GLU A 428 -3.81 9.44 -0.34
N MET A 429 -3.80 10.48 0.51
CA MET A 429 -4.78 11.56 0.48
C MET A 429 -4.16 12.85 -0.03
N GLN A 430 -4.79 13.43 -1.04
CA GLN A 430 -4.34 14.65 -1.69
C GLN A 430 -5.52 15.57 -2.03
N ARG A 431 -5.27 16.87 -2.07
CA ARG A 431 -6.25 17.90 -2.45
C ARG A 431 -5.91 18.55 -3.78
#